data_AF-A0A7R9D041-F1
#
_entry.id   AF-A0A7R9D041-F1
#
_cell.length_a   1.000
_cell.length_b   1.000
_cell.length_c   1.000
_cell.angle_alpha   90.00
_cell.angle_beta   90.00
_cell.angle_gamma   90.00
#
_symmetry.space_group_name_H-M   'P 1'
#
loop_
_entity.id
_entity.type
_entity.pdbx_description
1 polymer ?
#
loop_
_entity_poly.entity_id
_entity_poly.type
_entity_poly.pdbx_seq_one_letter_code
_entity_poly.pdbx_strand_id
1 'polypeptide(L)'
;MSLDVCLVQHEKDALDHVATEAAISSFSKVMKAVRILKYGGPEVLQIENVPIPSPAENEVLIRVHSSGINPVDTYMREGKHALSPTLPSILGRDVAGVVEEVGNNVTKFKKGDRVFAGLPNNGGYAEYATSEEKNIYPLSEKLTFNQGAAIYIPYFTAYRALVTKCRAKAGENVLIHGASGAVGNAAIQIAKKLGAANCGWYCWHHGGDGVGQEFGV
;
A
#
# COMPACT_ATOMS: atom_id res chain seq x y z
N MET A 1 31.85 41.27 41.30
CA MET A 1 31.54 40.35 40.17
C MET A 1 30.82 39.13 40.71
N SER A 2 29.49 39.15 40.85
CA SER A 2 28.73 37.93 41.19
C SER A 2 27.19 38.04 41.13
N LEU A 3 26.59 39.19 40.80
CA LEU A 3 25.13 39.31 40.75
C LEU A 3 24.54 39.21 39.32
N ASP A 4 25.31 39.52 38.27
CA ASP A 4 24.81 39.48 36.89
C ASP A 4 24.76 38.07 36.26
N VAL A 5 25.44 37.09 36.84
CA VAL A 5 25.47 35.72 36.29
C VAL A 5 24.19 34.95 36.63
N CYS A 6 23.56 35.24 37.78
CA CYS A 6 22.41 34.50 38.28
C CYS A 6 21.10 34.87 37.55
N LEU A 7 20.92 36.14 37.16
CA LEU A 7 19.76 36.59 36.38
C LEU A 7 19.76 36.03 34.95
N VAL A 8 20.92 35.98 34.30
CA VAL A 8 21.07 35.43 32.93
C VAL A 8 20.83 33.91 32.90
N GLN A 9 21.12 33.20 33.98
CA GLN A 9 20.83 31.75 34.08
C GLN A 9 19.34 31.49 34.26
N HIS A 10 18.65 32.25 35.13
CA HIS A 10 17.21 32.08 35.33
C HIS A 10 16.37 32.40 34.07
N GLU A 11 16.81 33.36 33.25
CA GLU A 11 16.12 33.74 32.02
C GLU A 11 16.38 32.73 30.87
N LYS A 12 17.59 32.15 30.81
CA LYS A 12 17.90 31.03 29.91
C LYS A 12 17.15 29.76 30.28
N ASP A 13 17.08 29.42 31.56
CA ASP A 13 16.36 28.23 32.01
C ASP A 13 14.84 28.37 31.72
N ALA A 14 14.27 29.57 31.88
CA ALA A 14 12.88 29.84 31.52
C ALA A 14 12.64 29.78 29.99
N LEU A 15 13.57 30.29 29.18
CA LEU A 15 13.48 30.21 27.71
C LEU A 15 13.69 28.79 27.18
N ASP A 16 14.57 28.01 27.81
CA ASP A 16 14.79 26.61 27.49
C ASP A 16 13.60 25.75 27.95
N HIS A 17 12.97 26.04 29.08
CA HIS A 17 11.73 25.39 29.50
C HIS A 17 10.55 25.71 28.55
N VAL A 18 10.40 26.95 28.11
CA VAL A 18 9.36 27.35 27.13
C VAL A 18 9.64 26.76 25.74
N ALA A 19 10.90 26.70 25.30
CA ALA A 19 11.29 26.04 24.05
C ALA A 19 11.10 24.51 24.13
N THR A 20 11.31 23.91 25.30
CA THR A 20 11.07 22.49 25.55
C THR A 20 9.58 22.17 25.61
N GLU A 21 8.75 23.02 26.21
CA GLU A 21 7.28 22.87 26.18
C GLU A 21 6.69 23.11 24.78
N ALA A 22 7.23 24.07 24.02
CA ALA A 22 6.82 24.32 22.64
C ALA A 22 7.23 23.18 21.68
N ALA A 23 8.37 22.52 21.94
CA ALA A 23 8.80 21.33 21.19
C ALA A 23 8.03 20.06 21.58
N ILE A 24 7.54 19.97 22.82
CA ILE A 24 6.72 18.85 23.32
C ILE A 24 5.23 19.04 22.97
N SER A 25 4.79 20.25 22.67
CA SER A 25 3.44 20.56 22.20
C SER A 25 3.26 20.39 20.67
N SER A 26 3.78 19.29 20.11
CA SER A 26 3.19 18.69 18.92
C SER A 26 2.97 17.20 19.20
N PHE A 27 1.88 16.87 19.90
CA PHE A 27 1.44 15.49 20.02
C PHE A 27 1.03 15.00 18.63
N SER A 28 2.00 14.55 17.84
CA SER A 28 1.72 13.79 16.62
C SER A 28 0.82 12.63 17.03
N LYS A 29 -0.37 12.57 16.45
CA LYS A 29 -1.30 11.47 16.68
C LYS A 29 -0.58 10.17 16.32
N VAL A 30 -0.72 9.15 17.17
CA VAL A 30 -0.15 7.83 16.92
C VAL A 30 -1.18 6.89 16.30
N MET A 31 -0.71 5.90 15.56
CA MET A 31 -1.47 4.81 14.96
C MET A 31 -0.77 3.47 15.18
N LYS A 32 -1.52 2.39 15.06
CA LYS A 32 -0.95 1.04 14.99
C LYS A 32 -0.43 0.75 13.57
N ALA A 33 0.74 0.12 13.51
CA ALA A 33 1.32 -0.39 12.28
C ALA A 33 2.04 -1.73 12.51
N VAL A 34 2.07 -2.58 11.49
CA VAL A 34 2.89 -3.78 11.46
C VAL A 34 4.27 -3.42 10.92
N ARG A 35 5.27 -3.49 11.78
CA ARG A 35 6.66 -3.14 11.48
C ARG A 35 7.55 -4.37 11.42
N ILE A 36 8.65 -4.21 10.69
CA ILE A 36 9.81 -5.08 10.74
C ILE A 36 11.03 -4.26 11.14
N LEU A 37 11.76 -4.73 12.15
CA LEU A 37 13.00 -4.09 12.64
C LEU A 37 14.25 -4.82 12.16
N LYS A 38 14.09 -6.07 11.73
CA LYS A 38 15.11 -6.92 11.11
C LYS A 38 14.44 -7.75 10.02
N TYR A 39 15.21 -8.20 9.05
CA TYR A 39 14.73 -9.17 8.06
C TYR A 39 14.53 -10.55 8.69
N GLY A 40 13.57 -11.32 8.17
CA GLY A 40 13.32 -12.70 8.61
C GLY A 40 12.00 -13.30 8.12
N GLY A 41 11.60 -14.40 8.74
CA GLY A 41 10.31 -15.04 8.51
C GLY A 41 9.15 -14.25 9.13
N PRO A 42 7.93 -14.79 9.13
CA PRO A 42 6.76 -14.11 9.68
C PRO A 42 6.90 -13.63 11.13
N GLU A 43 7.77 -14.27 11.92
CA GLU A 43 8.05 -13.94 13.32
C GLU A 43 8.65 -12.55 13.56
N VAL A 44 9.14 -11.88 12.50
CA VAL A 44 9.69 -10.51 12.62
C VAL A 44 8.63 -9.42 12.54
N LEU A 45 7.37 -9.76 12.24
CA LEU A 45 6.26 -8.83 12.15
C LEU A 45 5.77 -8.45 13.56
N GLN A 46 5.84 -7.17 13.90
CA GLN A 46 5.46 -6.66 15.21
C GLN A 46 4.46 -5.51 15.08
N ILE A 47 3.42 -5.49 15.91
CA ILE A 47 2.49 -4.36 15.97
C ILE A 47 3.08 -3.32 16.93
N GLU A 48 3.31 -2.11 16.43
CA GLU A 48 3.80 -0.98 17.22
C GLU A 48 2.91 0.25 17.05
N ASN A 49 2.94 1.15 18.02
CA ASN A 49 2.39 2.49 17.86
C ASN A 49 3.45 3.40 17.23
N VAL A 50 3.10 4.06 16.13
CA VAL A 50 3.96 4.99 15.38
C VAL A 50 3.22 6.29 15.09
N PRO A 51 3.92 7.41 14.85
CA PRO A 51 3.28 8.64 14.39
C PRO A 51 2.47 8.43 13.10
N ILE A 52 1.31 9.08 12.99
CA ILE A 52 0.56 9.18 11.74
C ILE A 52 1.38 10.04 10.77
N PRO A 53 1.64 9.59 9.53
CA PRO A 53 2.38 10.39 8.57
C PRO A 53 1.53 11.58 8.09
N SER A 54 2.18 12.73 7.88
CA SER A 54 1.59 13.85 7.16
C SER A 54 1.77 13.65 5.65
N PRO A 55 0.73 13.87 4.82
CA PRO A 55 0.88 13.80 3.37
C PRO A 55 1.76 14.94 2.87
N ALA A 56 2.67 14.65 1.91
CA ALA A 56 3.34 15.69 1.15
C ALA A 56 2.37 16.45 0.22
N GLU A 57 2.83 17.51 -0.44
CA GLU A 57 1.96 18.39 -1.25
C GLU A 57 1.13 17.66 -2.32
N ASN A 58 1.68 16.61 -2.93
CA ASN A 58 1.01 15.82 -3.98
C ASN A 58 0.45 14.48 -3.45
N GLU A 59 0.45 14.28 -2.14
CA GLU A 59 0.02 13.04 -1.51
C GLU A 59 -1.32 13.19 -0.80
N VAL A 60 -1.95 12.04 -0.58
CA VAL A 60 -3.18 11.92 0.19
C VAL A 60 -2.91 11.00 1.37
N LEU A 61 -3.39 11.39 2.55
CA LEU A 61 -3.45 10.52 3.71
C LEU A 61 -4.73 9.70 3.65
N ILE A 62 -4.59 8.38 3.66
CA ILE A 62 -5.69 7.44 3.59
C ILE A 62 -5.83 6.79 4.98
N ARG A 63 -7.03 6.87 5.56
CA ARG A 63 -7.40 6.00 6.68
C ARG A 63 -7.72 4.63 6.13
N VAL A 64 -6.82 3.68 6.39
CA VAL A 64 -6.83 2.34 5.82
C VAL A 64 -7.94 1.51 6.49
N HIS A 65 -8.78 0.88 5.67
CA HIS A 65 -9.77 -0.11 6.13
C HIS A 65 -9.30 -1.52 5.83
N SER A 66 -8.65 -1.71 4.68
CA SER A 66 -8.17 -3.01 4.22
C SER A 66 -6.85 -2.84 3.49
N SER A 67 -5.95 -3.81 3.63
CA SER A 67 -4.66 -3.85 2.93
C SER A 67 -4.53 -5.14 2.14
N GLY A 68 -4.01 -5.05 0.91
CA GLY A 68 -3.69 -6.22 0.11
C GLY A 68 -2.38 -6.85 0.57
N ILE A 69 -2.34 -8.18 0.56
CA ILE A 69 -1.12 -8.96 0.82
C ILE A 69 -0.68 -9.61 -0.49
N ASN A 70 0.58 -9.42 -0.84
CA ASN A 70 1.17 -9.88 -2.08
C ASN A 70 2.36 -10.81 -1.81
N PRO A 71 2.66 -11.75 -2.72
CA PRO A 71 3.86 -12.59 -2.61
C PRO A 71 5.17 -11.78 -2.53
N VAL A 72 5.23 -10.59 -3.14
CA VAL A 72 6.43 -9.73 -3.07
C VAL A 72 6.73 -9.28 -1.63
N ASP A 73 5.70 -9.17 -0.79
CA ASP A 73 5.83 -8.70 0.59
C ASP A 73 6.65 -9.70 1.43
N THR A 74 6.56 -11.02 1.13
CA THR A 74 7.36 -12.03 1.83
C THR A 74 8.84 -11.94 1.47
N TYR A 75 9.15 -11.70 0.19
CA TYR A 75 10.54 -11.54 -0.25
C TYR A 75 11.17 -10.25 0.29
N MET A 76 10.40 -9.16 0.36
CA MET A 76 10.82 -7.89 0.97
C MET A 76 11.07 -8.04 2.48
N ARG A 77 10.16 -8.72 3.20
CA ARG A 77 10.32 -9.02 4.63
C ARG A 77 11.57 -9.85 4.91
N GLU A 78 11.92 -10.77 4.03
CA GLU A 78 13.12 -11.61 4.15
C GLU A 78 14.41 -10.91 3.69
N GLY A 79 14.33 -9.69 3.15
CA GLY A 79 15.48 -8.98 2.60
C GLY A 79 16.01 -9.57 1.28
N LYS A 80 15.20 -10.38 0.59
CA LYS A 80 15.58 -11.15 -0.62
C LYS A 80 15.06 -10.52 -1.91
N HIS A 81 14.54 -9.30 -1.85
CA HIS A 81 14.03 -8.58 -3.02
C HIS A 81 14.88 -7.33 -3.30
N ALA A 82 15.07 -6.97 -4.57
CA ALA A 82 15.85 -5.79 -4.97
C ALA A 82 15.30 -4.47 -4.41
N LEU A 83 14.00 -4.44 -4.10
CA LEU A 83 13.31 -3.30 -3.49
C LEU A 83 13.01 -3.52 -1.99
N SER A 84 13.78 -4.35 -1.30
CA SER A 84 13.62 -4.53 0.15
C SER A 84 13.88 -3.19 0.86
N PRO A 85 13.00 -2.76 1.79
CA PRO A 85 13.08 -1.43 2.37
C PRO A 85 14.18 -1.32 3.41
N THR A 86 14.70 -0.11 3.62
CA THR A 86 15.53 0.19 4.80
C THR A 86 14.72 -0.04 6.07
N LEU A 87 15.35 -0.67 7.07
CA LEU A 87 14.74 -0.99 8.35
C LEU A 87 14.99 0.13 9.38
N PRO A 88 14.08 0.36 10.33
CA PRO A 88 12.77 -0.30 10.48
C PRO A 88 11.76 0.15 9.43
N SER A 89 10.88 -0.76 8.99
CA SER A 89 9.92 -0.48 7.90
C SER A 89 8.51 -1.00 8.19
N ILE A 90 7.52 -0.37 7.57
CA ILE A 90 6.13 -0.84 7.47
C ILE A 90 5.92 -1.35 6.05
N LEU A 91 5.55 -2.62 5.89
CA LEU A 91 5.30 -3.23 4.57
C LEU A 91 3.86 -2.93 4.08
N GLY A 92 3.51 -3.47 2.90
CA GLY A 92 2.18 -3.39 2.33
C GLY A 92 2.08 -2.35 1.22
N ARG A 93 1.66 -2.80 0.03
CA ARG A 93 1.70 -2.00 -1.22
C ARG A 93 0.33 -1.76 -1.85
N ASP A 94 -0.74 -2.28 -1.27
CA ASP A 94 -2.11 -2.02 -1.67
C ASP A 94 -2.95 -1.68 -0.45
N VAL A 95 -3.78 -0.65 -0.55
CA VAL A 95 -4.79 -0.34 0.45
C VAL A 95 -6.11 0.05 -0.20
N ALA A 96 -7.18 -0.09 0.57
CA ALA A 96 -8.42 0.61 0.34
C ALA A 96 -8.92 1.23 1.64
N GLY A 97 -9.53 2.39 1.51
CA GLY A 97 -9.96 3.15 2.66
C GLY A 97 -10.60 4.47 2.28
N VAL A 98 -10.54 5.41 3.21
CA VAL A 98 -11.17 6.72 3.08
C VAL A 98 -10.10 7.78 3.17
N VAL A 99 -10.18 8.80 2.31
CA VAL A 99 -9.29 9.95 2.36
C VAL A 99 -9.51 10.71 3.67
N GLU A 100 -8.44 10.85 4.47
CA GLU A 100 -8.46 11.57 5.74
C GLU A 100 -8.01 13.02 5.57
N GLU A 101 -6.97 13.24 4.75
CA GLU A 101 -6.33 14.52 4.49
C GLU A 101 -5.68 14.51 3.09
N VAL A 102 -5.51 15.69 2.49
CA VAL A 102 -4.89 15.85 1.17
C VAL A 102 -3.83 16.96 1.22
N GLY A 103 -2.73 16.78 0.49
CA GLY A 103 -1.74 17.82 0.28
C GLY A 103 -2.26 18.96 -0.61
N ASN A 104 -1.58 20.10 -0.56
CA ASN A 104 -2.04 21.35 -1.20
C ASN A 104 -2.18 21.28 -2.72
N ASN A 105 -1.46 20.36 -3.39
CA ASN A 105 -1.47 20.22 -4.85
C ASN A 105 -2.38 19.06 -5.31
N VAL A 106 -3.05 18.38 -4.40
CA VAL A 106 -4.05 17.36 -4.73
C VAL A 106 -5.33 18.04 -5.23
N THR A 107 -5.83 17.59 -6.37
CA THR A 107 -6.98 18.19 -7.06
C THR A 107 -8.11 17.20 -7.33
N LYS A 108 -7.81 15.89 -7.38
CA LYS A 108 -8.78 14.84 -7.75
C LYS A 108 -9.56 14.26 -6.58
N PHE A 109 -9.04 14.42 -5.36
CA PHE A 109 -9.59 13.78 -4.16
C PHE A 109 -9.76 14.81 -3.04
N LYS A 110 -10.69 14.52 -2.13
CA LYS A 110 -10.95 15.29 -0.91
C LYS A 110 -11.26 14.35 0.25
N LYS A 111 -11.18 14.88 1.48
CA LYS A 111 -11.57 14.17 2.69
C LYS A 111 -12.95 13.51 2.56
N GLY A 112 -13.05 12.25 2.97
CA GLY A 112 -14.27 11.45 2.90
C GLY A 112 -14.42 10.61 1.64
N ASP A 113 -13.64 10.85 0.59
CA ASP A 113 -13.70 10.03 -0.63
C ASP A 113 -13.25 8.58 -0.35
N ARG A 114 -13.96 7.61 -0.91
CA ARG A 114 -13.57 6.19 -0.87
C ARG A 114 -12.57 5.91 -1.98
N VAL A 115 -11.45 5.29 -1.63
CA VAL A 115 -10.36 5.06 -2.58
C VAL A 115 -9.74 3.69 -2.40
N PHE A 116 -9.12 3.20 -3.48
CA PHE A 116 -8.08 2.20 -3.42
C PHE A 116 -6.79 2.79 -3.99
N ALA A 117 -5.64 2.37 -3.47
CA ALA A 117 -4.36 2.98 -3.79
C ALA A 117 -3.22 1.97 -3.79
N GLY A 118 -2.21 2.26 -4.60
CA GLY A 118 -0.93 1.59 -4.55
C GLY A 118 0.08 2.40 -3.77
N LEU A 119 0.94 1.71 -3.01
CA LEU A 119 2.00 2.32 -2.22
C LEU A 119 3.35 1.80 -2.71
N PRO A 120 3.96 2.46 -3.72
CA PRO A 120 5.25 2.03 -4.25
C PRO A 120 6.34 1.92 -3.18
N ASN A 121 6.28 2.76 -2.15
CA ASN A 121 7.23 2.87 -1.04
C ASN A 121 6.81 2.10 0.23
N ASN A 122 5.82 1.20 0.13
CA ASN A 122 5.20 0.49 1.26
C ASN A 122 4.43 1.42 2.22
N GLY A 123 4.08 0.92 3.41
CA GLY A 123 3.32 1.64 4.43
C GLY A 123 1.88 1.16 4.63
N GLY A 124 1.39 0.26 3.79
CA GLY A 124 -0.02 -0.15 3.77
C GLY A 124 -0.46 -1.01 4.95
N TYR A 125 0.45 -1.64 5.70
CA TYR A 125 0.12 -2.41 6.91
C TYR A 125 0.06 -1.50 8.15
N ALA A 126 -0.74 -0.45 8.07
CA ALA A 126 -0.96 0.53 9.13
C ALA A 126 -2.39 1.06 9.07
N GLU A 127 -2.85 1.71 10.15
CA GLU A 127 -4.19 2.33 10.17
C GLU A 127 -4.28 3.57 9.26
N TYR A 128 -3.14 4.20 8.95
CA TYR A 128 -3.04 5.30 7.99
C TYR A 128 -1.82 5.12 7.09
N ALA A 129 -1.94 5.52 5.83
CA ALA A 129 -0.83 5.51 4.89
C ALA A 129 -0.94 6.66 3.89
N THR A 130 0.19 7.16 3.41
CA THR A 130 0.24 8.18 2.36
C THR A 130 0.49 7.56 0.99
N SER A 131 -0.06 8.19 -0.05
CA SER A 131 0.24 7.85 -1.43
C SER A 131 0.12 9.10 -2.31
N GLU A 132 0.98 9.19 -3.33
CA GLU A 132 0.84 10.19 -4.39
C GLU A 132 -0.52 10.07 -5.09
N GLU A 133 -1.14 11.20 -5.41
CA GLU A 133 -2.46 11.28 -6.09
C GLU A 133 -2.54 10.39 -7.33
N LYS A 134 -1.45 10.27 -8.09
CA LYS A 134 -1.37 9.49 -9.33
C LYS A 134 -1.55 7.97 -9.13
N ASN A 135 -1.35 7.47 -7.91
CA ASN A 135 -1.48 6.05 -7.57
C ASN A 135 -2.81 5.75 -6.86
N ILE A 136 -3.74 6.72 -6.80
CA ILE A 136 -5.00 6.62 -6.09
C ILE A 136 -6.15 6.62 -7.10
N TYR A 137 -7.12 5.76 -6.86
CA TYR A 137 -8.29 5.60 -7.71
C TYR A 137 -9.57 5.57 -6.87
N PRO A 138 -10.68 6.12 -7.39
CA PRO A 138 -11.96 6.09 -6.68
C PRO A 138 -12.45 4.65 -6.52
N LEU A 139 -12.93 4.32 -5.32
CA LEU A 139 -13.57 3.04 -5.03
C LEU A 139 -15.09 3.20 -5.12
N SER A 140 -15.73 2.45 -6.01
CA SER A 140 -17.19 2.44 -6.15
C SER A 140 -17.88 2.04 -4.84
N GLU A 141 -19.01 2.69 -4.53
CA GLU A 141 -19.88 2.33 -3.40
C GLU A 141 -20.38 0.87 -3.46
N LYS A 142 -20.40 0.27 -4.65
CA LYS A 142 -20.79 -1.14 -4.85
C LYS A 142 -19.71 -2.13 -4.39
N LEU A 143 -18.50 -1.67 -4.09
CA LEU A 143 -17.38 -2.50 -3.69
C LEU A 143 -17.03 -2.28 -2.22
N THR A 144 -16.78 -3.38 -1.51
CA THR A 144 -16.23 -3.34 -0.16
C THR A 144 -14.77 -2.88 -0.18
N PHE A 145 -14.25 -2.40 0.96
CA PHE A 145 -12.82 -2.08 1.07
C PHE A 145 -11.92 -3.32 0.88
N ASN A 146 -12.36 -4.50 1.34
CA ASN A 146 -11.63 -5.74 1.07
C ASN A 146 -11.49 -6.03 -0.42
N GLN A 147 -12.57 -5.84 -1.20
CA GLN A 147 -12.51 -5.95 -2.66
C GLN A 147 -11.61 -4.87 -3.26
N GLY A 148 -11.70 -3.62 -2.78
CA GLY A 148 -10.85 -2.52 -3.23
C GLY A 148 -9.35 -2.79 -3.04
N ALA A 149 -8.96 -3.29 -1.88
CA ALA A 149 -7.57 -3.61 -1.56
C ALA A 149 -7.02 -4.77 -2.40
N ALA A 150 -7.88 -5.57 -3.03
CA ALA A 150 -7.50 -6.64 -3.94
C ALA A 150 -7.37 -6.18 -5.42
N ILE A 151 -7.60 -4.89 -5.73
CA ILE A 151 -7.59 -4.41 -7.12
C ILE A 151 -6.18 -4.02 -7.57
N TYR A 152 -5.49 -3.16 -6.83
CA TYR A 152 -4.36 -2.37 -7.38
C TYR A 152 -3.23 -3.23 -7.96
N ILE A 153 -2.39 -3.90 -7.16
CA ILE A 153 -1.32 -4.74 -7.70
C ILE A 153 -1.87 -5.83 -8.63
N PRO A 154 -2.90 -6.63 -8.25
CA PRO A 154 -3.35 -7.73 -9.09
C PRO A 154 -3.77 -7.31 -10.51
N TYR A 155 -4.59 -6.26 -10.62
CA TYR A 155 -5.08 -5.79 -11.93
C TYR A 155 -4.03 -5.03 -12.71
N PHE A 156 -3.19 -4.19 -12.07
CA PHE A 156 -2.12 -3.51 -12.78
C PHE A 156 -1.06 -4.50 -13.30
N THR A 157 -0.75 -5.55 -12.54
CA THR A 157 0.15 -6.62 -12.99
C THR A 157 -0.46 -7.39 -14.17
N ALA A 158 -1.72 -7.81 -14.07
CA ALA A 158 -2.41 -8.50 -15.15
C ALA A 158 -2.52 -7.64 -16.42
N TYR A 159 -2.87 -6.37 -16.27
CA TYR A 159 -2.97 -5.41 -17.38
C TYR A 159 -1.62 -5.20 -18.06
N ARG A 160 -0.54 -5.01 -17.28
CA ARG A 160 0.81 -4.87 -17.82
C ARG A 160 1.21 -6.11 -18.62
N ALA A 161 0.91 -7.30 -18.11
CA ALA A 161 1.22 -8.55 -18.81
C ALA A 161 0.45 -8.65 -20.13
N LEU A 162 -0.88 -8.59 -20.09
CA LEU A 162 -1.73 -8.82 -21.26
C LEU A 162 -1.69 -7.68 -22.27
N VAL A 163 -1.82 -6.44 -21.82
CA VAL A 163 -2.02 -5.28 -22.71
C VAL A 163 -0.69 -4.64 -23.08
N THR A 164 0.18 -4.38 -22.10
CA THR A 164 1.42 -3.63 -22.37
C THR A 164 2.52 -4.52 -22.97
N LYS A 165 2.68 -5.75 -22.45
CA LYS A 165 3.78 -6.65 -22.85
C LYS A 165 3.37 -7.62 -23.94
N CYS A 166 2.31 -8.39 -23.75
CA CYS A 166 1.82 -9.33 -24.76
C CYS A 166 1.08 -8.63 -25.91
N ARG A 167 0.43 -7.49 -25.63
CA ARG A 167 -0.43 -6.76 -26.59
C ARG A 167 -1.52 -7.65 -27.16
N ALA A 168 -2.16 -8.43 -26.28
CA ALA A 168 -3.20 -9.39 -26.64
C ALA A 168 -4.34 -8.71 -27.44
N LYS A 169 -4.80 -9.38 -28.49
CA LYS A 169 -5.85 -8.90 -29.39
C LYS A 169 -7.09 -9.77 -29.31
N ALA A 170 -8.21 -9.18 -29.73
CA ALA A 170 -9.45 -9.92 -29.91
C ALA A 170 -9.24 -11.10 -30.87
N GLY A 171 -9.85 -12.25 -30.56
CA GLY A 171 -9.72 -13.48 -31.33
C GLY A 171 -8.49 -14.33 -31.00
N GLU A 172 -7.55 -13.85 -30.17
CA GLU A 172 -6.39 -14.65 -29.75
C GLU A 172 -6.73 -15.58 -28.58
N ASN A 173 -6.00 -16.68 -28.47
CA ASN A 173 -6.09 -17.58 -27.31
C ASN A 173 -5.13 -17.11 -26.22
N VAL A 174 -5.61 -17.08 -24.97
CA VAL A 174 -4.81 -16.66 -23.81
C VAL A 174 -4.74 -17.81 -22.81
N LEU A 175 -3.53 -18.28 -22.51
CA LEU A 175 -3.26 -19.24 -21.44
C LEU A 175 -2.83 -18.52 -20.17
N ILE A 176 -3.55 -18.75 -19.07
CA ILE A 176 -3.30 -18.10 -17.77
C ILE A 176 -2.87 -19.14 -16.75
N HIS A 177 -1.62 -19.06 -16.31
CA HIS A 177 -1.12 -19.83 -15.17
C HIS A 177 -1.54 -19.21 -13.84
N GLY A 178 -1.86 -20.04 -12.85
CA GLY A 178 -2.22 -19.56 -11.51
C GLY A 178 -3.53 -18.77 -11.50
N ALA A 179 -4.49 -19.15 -12.34
CA ALA A 179 -5.76 -18.46 -12.51
C ALA A 179 -6.58 -18.27 -11.22
N SER A 180 -6.44 -19.18 -10.24
CA SER A 180 -7.12 -19.06 -8.96
C SER A 180 -6.53 -17.97 -8.05
N GLY A 181 -5.32 -17.47 -8.35
CA GLY A 181 -4.70 -16.35 -7.64
C GLY A 181 -5.29 -14.99 -8.05
N ALA A 182 -4.99 -13.93 -7.28
CA ALA A 182 -5.55 -12.60 -7.52
C ALA A 182 -5.19 -12.05 -8.91
N VAL A 183 -3.93 -12.15 -9.32
CA VAL A 183 -3.46 -11.73 -10.65
C VAL A 183 -4.12 -12.57 -11.76
N GLY A 184 -4.25 -13.88 -11.54
CA GLY A 184 -4.88 -14.79 -12.49
C GLY A 184 -6.35 -14.46 -12.73
N ASN A 185 -7.11 -14.23 -11.66
CA ASN A 185 -8.52 -13.80 -11.74
C ASN A 185 -8.66 -12.45 -12.46
N ALA A 186 -7.77 -11.50 -12.20
CA ALA A 186 -7.74 -10.22 -12.90
C ALA A 186 -7.42 -10.41 -14.40
N ALA A 187 -6.45 -11.27 -14.72
CA ALA A 187 -6.07 -11.60 -16.09
C ALA A 187 -7.22 -12.24 -16.87
N ILE A 188 -7.99 -13.16 -16.27
CA ILE A 188 -9.17 -13.76 -16.91
C ILE A 188 -10.20 -12.68 -17.26
N GLN A 189 -10.51 -11.80 -16.32
CA GLN A 189 -11.48 -10.72 -16.55
C GLN A 189 -11.02 -9.76 -17.66
N ILE A 190 -9.74 -9.40 -17.67
CA ILE A 190 -9.15 -8.54 -18.70
C ILE A 190 -9.15 -9.24 -20.06
N ALA A 191 -8.71 -10.50 -20.14
CA ALA A 191 -8.65 -11.26 -21.39
C ALA A 191 -10.05 -11.40 -22.03
N LYS A 192 -11.07 -11.72 -21.23
CA LYS A 192 -12.48 -11.74 -21.68
C LYS A 192 -12.92 -10.37 -22.19
N LYS A 193 -12.58 -9.29 -21.47
CA LYS A 193 -12.93 -7.92 -21.88
C LYS A 193 -12.24 -7.48 -23.19
N LEU A 194 -11.05 -8.00 -23.48
CA LEU A 194 -10.31 -7.77 -24.73
C LEU A 194 -10.85 -8.61 -25.91
N GLY A 195 -11.77 -9.54 -25.67
CA GLY A 195 -12.35 -10.39 -26.70
C GLY A 195 -11.46 -11.55 -27.12
N ALA A 196 -10.65 -12.11 -26.20
CA ALA A 196 -9.92 -13.36 -26.45
C ALA A 196 -10.89 -14.46 -26.95
N ALA A 197 -10.48 -15.26 -27.93
CA ALA A 197 -11.30 -16.35 -28.47
C ALA A 197 -11.48 -17.49 -27.46
N ASN A 198 -10.41 -17.83 -26.74
CA ASN A 198 -10.43 -18.80 -25.65
C ASN A 198 -9.56 -18.31 -24.49
N CYS A 199 -10.04 -18.52 -23.27
CA CYS A 199 -9.27 -18.31 -22.04
C CYS A 199 -9.09 -19.66 -21.35
N GLY A 200 -7.94 -20.28 -21.59
CA GLY A 200 -7.54 -21.50 -20.87
C GLY A 200 -6.78 -21.15 -19.61
N TRP A 201 -6.94 -21.94 -18.56
CA TRP A 201 -6.12 -21.78 -17.36
C TRP A 201 -5.77 -23.09 -16.69
N TYR A 202 -4.71 -23.02 -15.89
CA TYR A 202 -4.25 -24.12 -15.07
C TYR A 202 -3.77 -23.62 -13.70
N CYS A 203 -4.13 -24.35 -12.63
CA CYS A 203 -3.65 -24.11 -11.28
C CYS A 203 -2.98 -25.38 -10.72
N TRP A 204 -1.71 -25.26 -10.31
CA TRP A 204 -0.99 -26.32 -9.62
C TRP A 204 -1.60 -26.52 -8.21
N HIS A 205 -2.02 -27.73 -7.88
CA HIS A 205 -2.30 -28.13 -6.49
C HIS A 205 -1.05 -28.82 -5.93
N HIS A 206 -0.67 -28.50 -4.69
CA HIS A 206 0.34 -29.29 -3.97
C HIS A 206 -0.21 -30.72 -3.81
N GLY A 207 0.28 -31.64 -4.65
CA GLY A 207 -0.25 -33.00 -4.80
C GLY A 207 -0.07 -33.61 -6.21
N GLY A 208 0.23 -32.80 -7.23
CA GLY A 208 0.57 -33.28 -8.58
C GLY A 208 -0.57 -33.24 -9.60
N ASP A 209 -1.82 -33.20 -9.14
CA ASP A 209 -2.99 -33.14 -10.02
C ASP A 209 -3.45 -31.69 -10.15
N GLY A 210 -3.04 -31.02 -11.22
CA GLY A 210 -3.57 -29.70 -11.52
C GLY A 210 -4.90 -29.77 -12.27
N VAL A 211 -5.82 -28.91 -11.88
CA VAL A 211 -7.11 -28.75 -12.54
C VAL A 211 -6.99 -27.63 -13.56
N GLY A 212 -7.21 -27.95 -14.83
CA GLY A 212 -7.30 -26.99 -15.93
C GLY A 212 -8.66 -27.09 -16.60
N GLN A 213 -9.19 -25.98 -17.08
CA GLN A 213 -10.46 -25.94 -17.79
C GLN A 213 -10.36 -24.90 -18.92
N GLU A 214 -10.77 -25.29 -20.12
CA GLU A 214 -10.93 -24.39 -21.25
C GLU A 214 -12.38 -23.90 -21.29
N PHE A 215 -12.56 -22.60 -21.45
CA PHE A 215 -13.85 -22.03 -21.79
C PHE A 215 -13.73 -21.32 -23.13
N GLY A 216 -14.51 -21.78 -24.11
CA GLY A 216 -14.88 -20.96 -25.25
C GLY A 216 -15.69 -19.78 -24.74
N VAL A 217 -15.39 -18.58 -25.26
CA VAL A 217 -16.06 -17.34 -24.87
C VAL A 217 -17.38 -17.18 -25.64
#